data_AF-A0A2M8KYE6-F1
#
_entry.id   AF-A0A2M8KYE6-F1
#
_cell.length_a   1.000
_cell.length_b   1.000
_cell.length_c   1.000
_cell.angle_alpha   90.00
_cell.angle_beta   90.00
_cell.angle_gamma   90.00
#
_symmetry.space_group_name_H-M   'P 1'
#
loop_
_entity.id
_entity.type
_entity.pdbx_description
1 polymer ?
#
loop_
_entity_poly.entity_id
_entity_poly.type
_entity_poly.pdbx_seq_one_letter_code
_entity_poly.pdbx_strand_id
1 'polypeptide(L)'
;MAVKRSSKMPENFTTQSAHPSLWELGIAELAGHNIESAGREEVNKMLKKGWMLLHIYTLKYHEDGVWRERPMVILGRPKGK
;
A
#
# COMPACT_ATOMS: atom_id res chain seq x y z
N MET A 1 27.78 -22.50 33.91
CA MET A 1 28.10 -21.77 32.67
C MET A 1 26.87 -20.97 32.26
N ALA A 2 26.92 -19.64 32.29
CA ALA A 2 25.78 -18.76 31.98
C ALA A 2 26.05 -18.02 30.66
N VAL A 3 25.21 -18.26 29.65
CA VAL A 3 25.30 -17.59 28.34
C VAL A 3 24.49 -16.31 28.40
N LYS A 4 25.17 -15.16 28.52
CA LYS A 4 24.55 -13.84 28.33
C LYS A 4 24.22 -13.67 26.83
N ARG A 5 22.95 -13.78 26.46
CA ARG A 5 22.49 -13.36 25.13
C ARG A 5 22.36 -11.83 25.14
N SER A 6 23.40 -11.15 24.67
CA SER A 6 23.33 -9.74 24.30
C SER A 6 22.60 -9.65 22.96
N SER A 7 21.28 -9.45 22.99
CA SER A 7 20.50 -9.11 21.81
C SER A 7 20.73 -7.64 21.46
N LYS A 8 21.89 -7.35 20.86
CA LYS A 8 22.12 -6.06 20.19
C LYS A 8 21.27 -6.09 18.92
N MET A 9 20.16 -5.35 18.91
CA MET A 9 19.39 -5.11 17.70
C MET A 9 20.33 -4.55 16.62
N PRO A 10 20.23 -4.99 15.35
CA PRO A 10 21.00 -4.37 14.29
C PRO A 10 20.50 -2.93 14.12
N GLU A 11 21.35 -1.99 14.53
CA GLU A 11 21.33 -0.60 14.11
C GLU A 11 21.51 -0.63 12.59
N ASN A 12 20.46 -0.26 11.82
CA ASN A 12 20.46 0.14 10.40
C ASN A 12 19.22 -0.35 9.61
N PHE A 13 18.01 -0.31 10.19
CA PHE A 13 16.79 -0.21 9.38
C PHE A 13 16.49 1.25 9.01
N THR A 14 17.49 1.95 8.47
CA THR A 14 17.20 3.21 7.77
C THR A 14 16.82 2.82 6.35
N THR A 15 15.56 2.46 6.16
CA THR A 15 14.97 2.36 4.83
C THR A 15 14.91 3.79 4.29
N GLN A 16 15.99 4.25 3.65
CA GLN A 16 15.96 5.44 2.79
C GLN A 16 15.06 5.11 1.60
N SER A 17 13.75 5.24 1.76
CA SER A 17 12.88 5.40 0.62
C SER A 17 13.19 6.78 0.05
N ALA A 18 13.81 6.84 -1.13
CA ALA A 18 14.05 8.08 -1.89
C ALA A 18 12.74 8.74 -2.38
N HIS A 19 11.61 8.35 -1.82
CA HIS A 19 10.28 8.83 -2.16
C HIS A 19 9.71 9.58 -0.96
N PRO A 20 9.07 10.75 -1.19
CA PRO A 20 8.35 11.45 -0.15
C PRO A 20 7.31 10.52 0.47
N SER A 21 7.22 10.56 1.79
CA SER A 21 6.19 9.88 2.54
C SER A 21 4.79 10.40 2.18
N LEU A 22 3.76 9.61 2.46
CA LEU A 22 2.39 9.96 2.06
C LEU A 22 1.89 11.27 2.67
N TRP A 23 2.29 11.58 3.90
CA TRP A 23 1.93 12.85 4.56
C TRP A 23 2.66 14.05 3.98
N GLU A 24 3.90 13.88 3.51
CA GLU A 24 4.65 14.92 2.77
C GLU A 24 3.98 15.22 1.42
N LEU A 25 3.29 14.24 0.84
CA LEU A 25 2.45 14.40 -0.35
C LEU A 25 1.06 15.02 -0.05
N GLY A 26 0.77 15.36 1.21
CA GLY A 26 -0.51 15.93 1.62
C GLY A 26 -1.68 14.95 1.54
N ILE A 27 -1.41 13.64 1.50
CA ILE A 27 -2.44 12.60 1.40
C ILE A 27 -3.05 12.36 2.78
N ALA A 28 -4.36 12.56 2.89
CA ALA A 28 -5.11 12.43 4.14
C ALA A 28 -5.92 11.13 4.23
N GLU A 29 -6.31 10.56 3.09
CA GLU A 29 -7.11 9.33 3.02
C GLU A 29 -6.46 8.34 2.05
N LEU A 30 -6.58 7.04 2.36
CA LEU A 30 -6.15 5.94 1.50
C LEU A 30 -7.32 4.99 1.23
N ALA A 31 -7.38 4.45 0.02
CA ALA A 31 -8.36 3.45 -0.37
C ALA A 31 -7.72 2.36 -1.24
N GLY A 32 -8.00 1.10 -0.91
CA GLY A 32 -7.53 -0.06 -1.66
C GLY A 32 -8.68 -0.70 -2.44
N HIS A 33 -8.54 -0.89 -3.75
CA HIS A 33 -9.59 -1.48 -4.59
C HIS A 33 -9.05 -2.63 -5.45
N ASN A 34 -9.87 -3.66 -5.66
CA ASN A 34 -9.67 -4.62 -6.75
C ASN A 34 -9.86 -3.85 -8.08
N ILE A 35 -9.09 -4.15 -9.12
CA ILE A 35 -9.25 -3.54 -10.45
C ILE A 35 -9.89 -4.47 -11.49
N GLU A 36 -10.34 -5.66 -11.09
CA GLU A 36 -11.15 -6.56 -11.93
C GLU A 36 -12.54 -5.98 -12.20
N SER A 37 -12.99 -6.06 -13.45
CA SER A 37 -14.27 -5.65 -14.06
C SER A 37 -15.06 -4.53 -13.37
N ALA A 38 -15.66 -4.76 -12.19
CA ALA A 38 -16.43 -3.76 -11.43
C ALA A 38 -15.54 -2.72 -10.70
N GLY A 39 -14.37 -3.13 -10.23
CA GLY A 39 -13.46 -2.27 -9.48
C GLY A 39 -12.77 -1.21 -10.33
N ARG A 40 -12.61 -1.46 -11.64
CA ARG A 40 -12.06 -0.46 -12.59
C ARG A 40 -12.97 0.76 -12.73
N GLU A 41 -14.28 0.58 -12.78
CA GLU A 41 -15.23 1.70 -12.87
C GLU A 41 -15.24 2.55 -11.60
N GLU A 42 -15.20 1.91 -10.43
CA GLU A 42 -15.11 2.60 -9.15
C GLU A 42 -13.82 3.41 -9.04
N VAL A 43 -12.68 2.80 -9.37
CA VAL A 43 -11.37 3.47 -9.40
C VAL A 43 -11.41 4.68 -10.35
N ASN A 44 -11.97 4.52 -11.54
CA ASN A 44 -12.14 5.63 -12.48
C ASN A 44 -13.02 6.76 -11.91
N LYS A 45 -14.10 6.43 -11.19
CA LYS A 45 -14.94 7.43 -10.51
C LYS A 45 -14.16 8.16 -9.42
N MET A 46 -13.32 7.47 -8.66
CA MET A 46 -12.48 8.06 -7.61
C MET A 46 -11.43 9.00 -8.20
N LEU A 47 -10.72 8.57 -9.26
CA LEU A 47 -9.76 9.41 -9.97
C LEU A 47 -10.41 10.72 -10.46
N LYS A 48 -11.62 10.64 -11.03
CA LYS A 48 -12.41 11.83 -11.44
C LYS A 48 -12.80 12.75 -10.26
N LYS A 49 -12.93 12.20 -9.05
CA LYS A 49 -13.21 12.96 -7.81
C LYS A 49 -11.95 13.57 -7.17
N GLY A 50 -10.79 13.46 -7.83
CA GLY A 50 -9.53 14.01 -7.37
C GLY A 50 -8.72 13.07 -6.47
N TRP A 51 -9.04 11.77 -6.45
CA TRP A 51 -8.12 10.78 -5.89
C TRP A 51 -6.93 10.58 -6.83
N MET A 52 -5.77 10.29 -6.25
CA MET A 52 -4.52 10.05 -6.96
C MET A 52 -4.17 8.57 -6.94
N LEU A 53 -3.70 8.05 -8.07
CA LEU A 53 -3.13 6.71 -8.16
C LEU A 53 -1.76 6.68 -7.49
N LEU A 54 -1.59 5.85 -6.45
CA LEU A 54 -0.32 5.72 -5.74
C LEU A 54 0.44 4.46 -6.11
N HIS A 55 -0.26 3.32 -6.16
CA HIS A 55 0.40 2.03 -6.40
C HIS A 55 -0.57 1.01 -7.00
N ILE A 56 -0.06 0.16 -7.90
CA ILE A 56 -0.76 -1.01 -8.41
C ILE A 56 0.08 -2.22 -8.04
N TYR A 57 -0.55 -3.25 -7.48
CA TYR A 57 0.12 -4.47 -7.07
C TYR A 57 -0.79 -5.69 -7.28
N THR A 58 -0.19 -6.87 -7.33
CA THR A 58 -0.95 -8.13 -7.36
C THR A 58 -0.97 -8.73 -5.97
N LEU A 59 -2.15 -8.85 -5.38
CA LEU A 59 -2.34 -9.59 -4.14
C LEU A 59 -2.38 -11.09 -4.45
N LYS A 60 -1.42 -11.83 -3.90
CA LYS A 60 -1.42 -13.30 -3.92
C LYS A 60 -1.97 -13.81 -2.60
N TYR A 61 -2.99 -14.66 -2.65
CA TYR A 61 -3.64 -15.20 -1.46
C TYR A 61 -4.10 -16.64 -1.72
N HIS A 62 -4.35 -17.38 -0.65
CA HIS A 62 -4.78 -18.76 -0.73
C HIS A 62 -6.22 -18.87 -0.23
N GLU A 63 -7.12 -19.37 -1.08
CA GLU A 63 -8.56 -19.47 -0.82
C GLU A 63 -9.07 -20.80 -1.37
N ASP A 64 -9.83 -21.55 -0.57
CA ASP A 64 -10.40 -22.85 -0.93
C ASP A 64 -9.39 -23.87 -1.47
N GLY A 65 -8.16 -23.88 -0.93
CA GLY A 65 -7.12 -24.82 -1.37
C GLY A 65 -6.39 -24.41 -2.66
N VAL A 66 -6.67 -23.22 -3.20
CA VAL A 66 -6.11 -22.74 -4.46
C VAL A 66 -5.41 -21.39 -4.25
N TRP A 67 -4.22 -21.26 -4.83
CA TRP A 67 -3.54 -19.97 -4.93
C TRP A 67 -4.25 -19.08 -5.95
N ARG A 68 -4.65 -17.89 -5.50
CA ARG A 68 -5.30 -16.89 -6.32
C ARG A 68 -4.48 -15.62 -6.36
N GLU A 69 -4.64 -14.91 -7.45
CA GLU A 69 -4.07 -13.60 -7.65
C GLU A 69 -5.20 -12.62 -7.91
N ARG A 70 -5.10 -11.42 -7.33
CA ARG A 70 -6.07 -10.34 -7.55
C ARG A 70 -5.31 -9.04 -7.77
N PRO A 71 -5.52 -8.36 -8.90
CA PRO A 71 -4.88 -7.08 -9.12
C PRO A 71 -5.56 -6.01 -8.26
N MET A 72 -4.76 -5.25 -7.54
CA MET A 72 -5.18 -4.26 -6.56
C MET A 72 -4.55 -2.91 -6.86
N VAL A 73 -5.23 -1.85 -6.44
CA VAL A 73 -4.76 -0.47 -6.52
C VAL A 73 -4.88 0.22 -5.18
N ILE A 74 -3.91 1.08 -4.87
CA ILE A 74 -3.96 2.02 -3.76
C ILE A 74 -4.14 3.42 -4.33
N LEU A 75 -5.20 4.08 -3.88
CA LEU A 75 -5.51 5.47 -4.18
C LEU A 75 -5.31 6.32 -2.93
N GLY A 76 -4.84 7.55 -3.12
CA GLY A 76 -4.71 8.56 -2.08
C GLY A 76 -5.59 9.77 -2.36
N ARG A 77 -6.22 10.32 -1.32
CA ARG A 77 -6.91 11.61 -1.43
C ARG A 77 -6.09 12.71 -0.76
N PRO A 78 -5.73 13.78 -1.47
CA PRO A 78 -5.13 14.94 -0.85
C PRO A 78 -6.10 15.56 0.15
N LYS A 79 -5.57 16.13 1.24
CA LYS A 79 -6.34 17.07 2.04
C LYS A 79 -6.71 18.25 1.14
N GLY A 80 -7.99 18.62 1.09
CA GLY A 80 -8.40 19.85 0.42
C GLY A 80 -7.59 21.03 0.95
N LYS A 81 -7.25 21.99 0.08
CA LYS A 81 -6.72 23.28 0.54
C LYS A 81 -7.75 23.99 1.41
#